data_AF-F0G813-F1
#
_entry.id   AF-F0G813-F1
#
_cell.length_a   1.000
_cell.length_b   1.000
_cell.length_c   1.000
_cell.angle_alpha   90.00
_cell.angle_beta   90.00
_cell.angle_gamma   90.00
#
_symmetry.space_group_name_H-M   'P 1'
#
loop_
_entity.id
_entity.type
_entity.pdbx_description
1 polymer ?
#
loop_
_entity_poly.entity_id
_entity_poly.type
_entity_poly.pdbx_seq_one_letter_code
_entity_poly.pdbx_strand_id
1 'polypeptide(L)'
;MLPPAAFSEHPKYTPAYGANYTSQILDALTANPDVWRKTVLFIMYDENDGFFDHIVPPQPPTSAAQGASTVTTDGELHTVVNPGRGGSYTADGLPYGLGPRVPMTVVSPWTK
;
A
#
# COMPACT_ATOMS: atom_id res chain seq x y z
N MET A 1 1.69 5.71 -11.03
CA MET A 1 0.73 5.44 -12.12
C MET A 1 -0.34 4.53 -11.54
N LEU A 2 -1.61 4.70 -11.91
CA LEU A 2 -2.69 3.83 -11.44
C LEU A 2 -3.14 2.96 -12.62
N PRO A 3 -2.99 1.63 -12.55
CA PRO A 3 -3.42 0.76 -13.63
C PRO A 3 -4.96 0.80 -13.77
N PRO A 4 -5.50 0.58 -14.99
CA PRO A 4 -6.90 0.21 -15.12
C PRO A 4 -7.20 -1.04 -14.28
N ALA A 5 -8.44 -1.18 -13.77
CA ALA A 5 -8.79 -2.24 -12.82
C ALA A 5 -8.34 -3.64 -13.24
N ALA A 6 -8.48 -4.00 -14.52
CA ALA A 6 -8.07 -5.32 -15.03
C ALA A 6 -6.56 -5.61 -14.95
N PHE A 7 -5.73 -4.57 -14.80
CA PHE A 7 -4.27 -4.64 -14.75
C PHE A 7 -3.74 -4.31 -13.35
N SER A 8 -4.62 -4.19 -12.34
CA SER A 8 -4.25 -3.84 -10.97
C SER A 8 -3.72 -5.00 -10.12
N GLU A 9 -3.81 -6.23 -10.64
CA GLU A 9 -3.54 -7.46 -9.90
C GLU A 9 -4.51 -7.77 -8.75
N HIS A 10 -5.53 -6.93 -8.51
CA HIS A 10 -6.61 -7.25 -7.57
C HIS A 10 -7.23 -8.62 -7.91
N PRO A 11 -7.61 -9.47 -6.93
CA PRO A 11 -7.68 -10.94 -7.09
C PRO A 11 -8.72 -11.45 -8.08
N LYS A 12 -9.59 -10.55 -8.55
CA LYS A 12 -10.50 -10.81 -9.67
C LYS A 12 -9.75 -11.02 -11.00
N TYR A 13 -8.53 -10.51 -11.12
CA TYR A 13 -7.73 -10.51 -12.35
C TYR A 13 -6.42 -11.29 -12.16
N THR A 14 -5.86 -11.79 -13.26
CA THR A 14 -4.59 -12.52 -13.21
C THR A 14 -3.42 -11.57 -12.98
N PRO A 15 -2.43 -11.92 -12.11
CA PRO A 15 -1.19 -11.15 -11.96
C PRO A 15 -0.43 -10.94 -13.28
N ALA A 16 -0.60 -11.82 -14.27
CA ALA A 16 0.02 -11.67 -15.58
C ALA A 16 -0.36 -10.36 -16.29
N TYR A 17 -1.56 -9.82 -16.03
CA TYR A 17 -1.96 -8.54 -16.61
C TYR A 17 -1.20 -7.37 -15.97
N GLY A 18 -1.05 -7.35 -14.65
CA GLY A 18 -0.25 -6.32 -13.97
C GLY A 18 1.23 -6.40 -14.32
N ALA A 19 1.78 -7.60 -14.48
CA ALA A 19 3.13 -7.80 -14.99
C ALA A 19 3.32 -7.21 -16.41
N ASN A 20 2.35 -7.44 -17.30
CA ASN A 20 2.37 -6.84 -18.65
C ASN A 20 2.27 -5.30 -18.62
N TYR A 21 1.45 -4.75 -17.73
CA TYR A 21 1.34 -3.29 -17.56
C TYR A 21 2.63 -2.69 -17.01
N THR A 22 3.25 -3.35 -16.02
CA THR A 22 4.56 -2.96 -15.48
C THR A 22 5.65 -3.01 -16.55
N SER A 23 5.66 -4.02 -17.42
CA SER A 23 6.60 -4.10 -18.55
C SER A 23 6.47 -2.87 -19.47
N GLN A 24 5.25 -2.49 -19.84
CA GLN A 24 5.04 -1.32 -20.70
C GLN A 24 5.49 -0.01 -20.04
N ILE A 25 5.33 0.11 -18.72
CA ILE A 25 5.87 1.24 -17.96
C ILE A 25 7.40 1.26 -18.03
N LEU A 26 8.05 0.12 -17.83
CA LEU A 26 9.50 0.02 -17.89
C LEU A 26 10.02 0.33 -19.30
N ASP A 27 9.37 -0.18 -20.35
CA ASP A 27 9.71 0.14 -21.74
C ASP A 27 9.64 1.66 -21.98
N ALA A 28 8.57 2.31 -21.53
CA ALA A 28 8.41 3.75 -21.67
C ALA A 28 9.47 4.56 -20.89
N LEU A 29 9.77 4.16 -19.65
CA LEU A 29 10.76 4.84 -18.82
C LEU A 29 12.19 4.65 -19.33
N THR A 30 12.49 3.49 -19.90
CA THR A 30 13.84 3.12 -20.38
C THR A 30 14.11 3.57 -21.81
N ALA A 31 13.08 3.90 -22.60
CA ALA A 31 13.22 4.37 -23.99
C ALA A 31 14.08 5.64 -24.15
N ASN A 32 14.20 6.47 -23.11
CA ASN A 32 15.09 7.63 -23.11
C ASN A 32 16.20 7.48 -22.05
N PRO A 33 17.44 7.15 -22.45
CA PRO A 33 18.55 6.96 -21.52
C PRO A 33 18.87 8.18 -20.65
N ASP A 34 18.66 9.40 -21.17
CA ASP A 34 18.92 10.64 -20.42
C ASP A 34 17.93 10.88 -19.28
N VAL A 35 16.71 10.34 -19.41
CA VAL A 35 15.69 10.32 -18.37
C VAL A 35 15.89 9.12 -17.44
N TRP A 36 16.09 7.93 -18.01
CA TRP A 36 16.22 6.69 -17.23
C TRP A 36 17.38 6.77 -16.24
N ARG A 37 18.53 7.30 -16.67
CA ARG A 37 19.72 7.52 -15.82
C ARG A 37 19.50 8.46 -14.63
N LYS A 38 18.32 9.06 -14.51
CA LYS A 38 17.91 9.96 -13.43
C LYS A 38 16.63 9.52 -12.71
N THR A 39 16.13 8.30 -12.98
CA THR A 39 14.81 7.84 -12.55
C THR A 39 14.89 6.74 -11.48
N VAL A 40 13.97 6.79 -10.51
CA VAL A 40 13.65 5.68 -9.61
C VAL A 40 12.16 5.37 -9.77
N LEU A 41 11.83 4.12 -10.09
CA LEU A 41 10.46 3.62 -10.08
C LEU A 41 10.20 2.85 -8.78
N PHE A 42 9.17 3.25 -8.05
CA PHE A 42 8.63 2.51 -6.92
C PHE A 42 7.37 1.76 -7.36
N ILE A 43 7.39 0.44 -7.26
CA ILE A 43 6.23 -0.44 -7.48
C ILE A 43 5.77 -0.87 -6.09
N MET A 44 4.55 -0.50 -5.73
CA MET A 44 3.98 -0.71 -4.40
C MET A 44 2.54 -1.20 -4.58
N TYR A 45 2.06 -1.99 -3.61
CA TYR A 45 0.68 -2.42 -3.53
C TYR A 45 -0.04 -1.63 -2.44
N ASP A 46 -1.32 -1.35 -2.63
CA ASP A 46 -2.14 -0.60 -1.67
C ASP A 46 -2.66 -1.48 -0.52
N GLU A 47 -2.90 -2.77 -0.81
CA GLU A 47 -3.26 -3.77 0.20
C GLU A 47 -2.69 -5.17 -0.10
N ASN A 48 -2.98 -6.13 0.77
CA ASN A 48 -2.61 -7.54 0.61
C ASN A 48 -3.79 -8.44 0.19
N ASP A 49 -4.95 -7.86 -0.13
CA ASP A 49 -6.20 -8.56 -0.50
C ASP A 49 -6.70 -9.59 0.53
N GLY A 50 -6.26 -9.45 1.78
CA GLY A 50 -6.51 -10.44 2.83
C GLY A 50 -5.73 -11.76 2.69
N PHE A 51 -4.76 -11.86 1.77
CA PHE A 51 -3.85 -13.00 1.73
C PHE A 51 -2.99 -13.09 2.99
N PHE A 52 -2.62 -14.32 3.36
CA PHE A 52 -1.85 -14.57 4.57
C PHE A 52 -0.46 -13.94 4.52
N ASP A 53 -0.10 -13.20 5.56
CA ASP A 53 1.27 -12.84 5.92
C ASP A 53 1.55 -13.36 7.34
N HIS A 54 2.73 -13.93 7.55
CA HIS A 54 3.12 -14.53 8.84
C HIS A 54 3.59 -13.49 9.87
N ILE A 55 3.87 -12.26 9.45
CA ILE A 55 4.29 -11.18 10.32
C ILE A 55 3.05 -10.44 10.81
N VAL A 56 2.91 -10.42 12.14
CA VAL A 56 1.93 -9.58 12.80
C VAL A 56 2.26 -8.10 12.48
N PRO A 57 1.31 -7.33 11.94
CA PRO A 57 1.53 -5.93 11.62
C PRO A 57 2.01 -5.12 12.84
N PRO A 58 2.98 -4.20 12.67
CA PRO A 58 3.33 -3.28 13.74
C PRO A 58 2.15 -2.38 14.06
N GLN A 59 1.78 -2.29 15.33
CA GLN A 59 0.68 -1.46 15.79
C GLN A 59 1.23 -0.15 16.41
N PRO A 60 0.79 1.03 15.95
CA PRO A 60 1.13 2.28 16.60
C PRO A 60 0.44 2.41 17.97
N PRO A 61 1.00 3.20 18.89
CA PRO A 61 0.37 3.49 20.18
C PRO A 61 -1.04 4.08 20.01
N THR A 62 -2.01 3.59 20.77
CA THR A 62 -3.38 4.16 20.80
C THR A 62 -3.61 5.11 21.97
N SER A 63 -2.63 5.24 22.86
CA SER A 63 -2.66 6.16 24.00
C SER A 63 -1.26 6.65 24.38
N ALA A 64 -1.19 7.78 25.09
CA ALA A 64 0.06 8.35 25.59
C ALA A 64 0.83 7.41 26.54
N ALA A 65 0.15 6.43 27.15
CA ALA A 65 0.77 5.42 28.00
C ALA A 65 1.54 4.35 27.20
N GLN A 66 1.20 4.16 25.93
CA GLN A 66 1.83 3.19 25.02
C GLN A 66 2.89 3.84 24.11
N GLY A 67 2.85 5.16 23.96
CA GLY A 67 3.85 5.92 23.21
C GLY A 67 3.38 7.35 22.95
N ALA A 68 4.32 8.21 22.56
CA ALA A 68 4.07 9.63 22.31
C ALA A 68 4.16 9.95 20.81
N SER A 69 3.35 10.90 20.36
CA SER A 69 3.41 11.50 19.03
C SER A 69 3.74 12.99 19.15
N THR A 70 4.53 13.52 18.22
CA THR A 70 4.79 14.97 18.10
C THR A 70 3.70 15.70 17.32
N VAL A 71 2.73 14.96 16.76
CA VAL A 71 1.57 15.46 16.02
C VAL A 71 0.28 14.85 16.57
N THR A 72 -0.88 15.47 16.26
CA THR A 72 -2.18 14.90 16.65
C THR A 72 -2.41 13.53 16.02
N THR A 73 -3.08 12.64 16.74
CA THR A 73 -3.54 11.32 16.27
C THR A 73 -5.05 11.32 15.99
N ASP A 74 -5.68 12.50 15.90
CA ASP A 74 -7.10 12.62 15.58
C ASP A 74 -7.38 11.99 14.21
N GLY A 75 -8.38 11.10 14.14
CA GLY A 75 -8.73 10.39 12.92
C GLY A 75 -7.91 9.12 12.64
N GLU A 76 -6.86 8.85 13.42
CA GLU A 76 -6.00 7.66 13.25
C GLU A 76 -6.54 6.43 14.00
N LEU A 77 -7.44 6.65 14.96
CA LEU A 77 -8.10 5.60 15.73
C LEU A 77 -9.53 5.38 15.26
N HIS A 78 -9.92 4.10 15.19
CA HIS A 78 -11.28 3.68 14.86
C HIS A 78 -12.23 4.00 16.02
N THR A 79 -12.66 5.26 16.05
CA THR A 79 -13.59 5.84 17.01
C THR A 79 -14.93 6.20 16.36
N VAL A 80 -14.99 6.13 15.02
CA VAL A 80 -16.17 6.45 14.22
C VAL A 80 -16.54 5.25 13.36
N VAL A 81 -17.81 4.84 13.42
CA VAL A 81 -18.36 3.78 12.55
C VAL A 81 -18.91 4.41 11.28
N ASN A 82 -18.59 3.85 10.13
CA ASN A 82 -19.16 4.29 8.85
C ASN A 82 -20.69 4.07 8.87
N PRO A 83 -21.51 5.13 8.69
CA PRO A 83 -22.98 4.99 8.72
C PRO A 83 -23.52 4.00 7.68
N GLY A 84 -22.86 3.88 6.51
CA GLY A 84 -23.21 2.94 5.44
C GLY A 84 -22.86 1.48 5.73
N ARG A 85 -22.12 1.20 6.81
CA ARG A 85 -21.86 -0.15 7.34
C ARG A 85 -22.36 -0.35 8.77
N GLY A 86 -23.27 0.50 9.21
CA GLY A 86 -23.86 0.43 10.55
C GLY A 86 -24.37 -0.97 10.89
N GLY A 87 -24.09 -1.43 12.10
CA GLY A 87 -24.48 -2.77 12.59
C GLY A 87 -23.55 -3.92 12.17
N SER A 88 -22.57 -3.69 11.29
CA SER A 88 -21.59 -4.72 10.91
C SER A 88 -20.37 -4.76 11.86
N TYR A 89 -20.06 -3.66 12.53
CA TYR A 89 -18.97 -3.54 13.49
C TYR A 89 -19.17 -2.32 14.40
N THR A 90 -18.50 -2.30 15.55
CA THR A 90 -18.45 -1.19 16.50
C THR A 90 -17.07 -0.53 16.47
N ALA A 91 -16.99 0.74 16.85
CA ALA A 91 -15.71 1.40 17.13
C ALA A 91 -14.97 0.59 18.22
N ASP A 92 -13.68 0.33 18.01
CA ASP A 92 -12.84 -0.49 18.90
C ASP A 92 -11.66 0.28 19.50
N GLY A 93 -11.45 1.54 19.09
CA GLY A 93 -10.33 2.37 19.55
C GLY A 93 -8.96 1.86 19.09
N LEU A 94 -8.92 0.88 18.19
CA LEU A 94 -7.70 0.39 17.57
C LEU A 94 -7.27 1.34 16.45
N PRO A 95 -5.98 1.38 16.10
CA PRO A 95 -5.51 2.25 15.04
C PRO A 95 -5.88 1.64 13.68
N TYR A 96 -6.17 2.49 12.70
CA TYR A 96 -6.48 2.02 11.33
C TYR A 96 -5.28 1.37 10.63
N GLY A 97 -4.06 1.66 11.09
CA GLY A 97 -2.82 1.07 10.59
C GLY A 97 -1.80 0.89 11.73
N LEU A 98 -0.58 0.42 11.44
CA LEU A 98 -0.12 -0.05 10.14
C LEU A 98 -0.78 -1.41 9.81
N GLY A 99 -1.02 -1.64 8.52
CA GLY A 99 -1.66 -2.86 8.04
C GLY A 99 -0.67 -4.00 7.76
N PRO A 100 -1.16 -5.10 7.16
CA PRO A 100 -0.33 -6.18 6.61
C PRO A 100 0.79 -5.63 5.72
N ARG A 101 1.91 -6.36 5.66
CA ARG A 101 2.99 -5.99 4.75
C ARG A 101 2.51 -6.14 3.30
N VAL A 102 3.04 -5.27 2.47
CA VAL A 102 2.86 -5.30 1.02
C VAL A 102 4.23 -5.34 0.34
N PRO A 103 4.35 -5.95 -0.85
CA PRO A 103 5.58 -5.88 -1.62
C PRO A 103 5.90 -4.43 -2.01
N MET A 104 7.19 -4.10 -1.97
CA MET A 104 7.73 -2.88 -2.54
C MET A 104 8.97 -3.23 -3.36
N THR A 105 8.93 -2.92 -4.64
CA THR A 105 10.07 -3.10 -5.55
C THR A 105 10.57 -1.74 -6.00
N VAL A 106 11.87 -1.51 -5.85
CA VAL A 106 12.55 -0.30 -6.34
C VAL A 106 13.32 -0.68 -7.60
N VAL A 107 13.04 -0.01 -8.72
CA VAL A 107 13.70 -0.26 -10.00
C VAL A 107 14.38 1.01 -10.48
N SER A 108 15.69 0.94 -10.71
CA SER A 108 16.48 2.09 -11.13
C SER A 108 17.85 1.68 -11.70
N PRO A 109 18.53 2.52 -12.50
CA PRO A 109 19.95 2.31 -12.82
C PRO A 109 20.88 2.26 -11.61
N TRP A 110 20.44 2.72 -10.44
CA TRP A 110 21.26 2.76 -9.22
C TRP A 110 20.90 1.70 -8.18
N THR A 111 19.81 0.95 -8.39
CA THR A 111 19.45 -0.15 -7.47
C THR A 111 20.46 -1.30 -7.63
N LYS A 112 20.86 -1.91 -6.50
CA LYS A 112 21.78 -3.04 -6.44
C LYS A 112 21.05 -4.36 -6.32
#